data_AF-A0A835EXZ8-F1
#
_entry.id   AF-A0A835EXZ8-F1
#
_cell.length_a   1.000
_cell.length_b   1.000
_cell.length_c   1.000
_cell.angle_alpha   90.00
_cell.angle_beta   90.00
_cell.angle_gamma   90.00
#
_symmetry.space_group_name_H-M   'P 1'
#
loop_
_entity.id
_entity.type
_entity.pdbx_description
1 polymer ?
#
loop_
_entity_poly.entity_id
_entity_poly.type
_entity_poly.pdbx_seq_one_letter_code
_entity_poly.pdbx_strand_id
1 'polypeptide(L)'
;MADVDAASKEEQARRARALAEKCFLAGNVYGARQWMQSALRLAPGLPGTAQIVAAYDVHAAAAARRPPDWYAVLGLRPPGVTHDDVKRHHRRLCLLVHPDKNPSAAADGAFKLVQAAW
;
A
#
# COMPACT_ATOMS: atom_id res chain seq x y z
N MET A 1 -21.68 -18.31 17.04
CA MET A 1 -21.37 -18.66 15.62
C MET A 1 -20.58 -17.56 14.91
N ALA A 2 -20.83 -16.27 15.17
CA ALA A 2 -20.09 -15.15 14.54
C ALA A 2 -18.55 -15.11 14.83
N ASP A 3 -18.10 -15.56 16.01
CA ASP A 3 -16.68 -15.56 16.39
C ASP A 3 -15.81 -16.54 15.58
N VAL A 4 -16.36 -17.70 15.19
CA VAL A 4 -15.61 -18.72 14.44
C VAL A 4 -15.39 -18.27 12.99
N ASP A 5 -16.38 -17.61 12.40
CA ASP A 5 -16.28 -17.05 11.05
C ASP A 5 -15.35 -15.84 10.98
N ALA A 6 -15.30 -15.01 12.03
CA ALA A 6 -14.38 -13.88 12.14
C ALA A 6 -12.91 -14.36 12.25
N ALA A 7 -12.65 -15.36 13.09
CA ALA A 7 -11.32 -15.96 13.21
C ALA A 7 -10.84 -16.62 11.89
N SER A 8 -11.76 -17.27 11.15
CA SER A 8 -11.48 -17.83 9.83
C SER A 8 -11.14 -16.75 8.79
N LYS A 9 -11.87 -15.63 8.77
CA LYS A 9 -11.60 -14.50 7.86
C LYS A 9 -10.28 -13.82 8.17
N GLU A 10 -9.93 -13.65 9.44
CA GLU A 10 -8.66 -13.06 9.84
C GLU A 10 -7.47 -13.94 9.44
N GLU A 11 -7.57 -15.26 9.64
CA GLU A 11 -6.57 -16.23 9.18
C GLU A 11 -6.40 -16.20 7.66
N GLN A 12 -7.51 -16.16 6.91
CA GLN A 12 -7.47 -16.00 5.46
C GLN A 12 -6.83 -14.67 5.03
N ALA A 13 -7.09 -13.57 5.75
CA ALA A 13 -6.47 -12.28 5.49
C ALA A 13 -4.95 -12.31 5.74
N ARG A 14 -4.49 -12.98 6.80
CA ARG A 14 -3.04 -13.18 7.06
C ARG A 14 -2.38 -14.01 5.96
N ARG A 15 -3.04 -15.06 5.48
CA ARG A 15 -2.56 -15.86 4.33
C ARG A 15 -2.48 -15.01 3.06
N ALA A 16 -3.52 -14.23 2.76
CA ALA A 16 -3.52 -13.32 1.62
C ALA A 16 -2.38 -12.29 1.71
N ARG A 17 -2.10 -11.74 2.89
CA ARG A 17 -0.95 -10.86 3.14
C ARG A 17 0.39 -11.55 2.87
N ALA A 18 0.56 -12.79 3.35
CA ALA A 18 1.79 -13.55 3.09
C ALA A 18 1.98 -13.84 1.59
N LEU A 19 0.89 -14.12 0.86
CA LEU A 19 0.94 -14.26 -0.61
C LEU A 19 1.26 -12.93 -1.30
N ALA A 20 0.71 -11.82 -0.81
CA ALA A 20 1.01 -10.49 -1.34
C ALA A 20 2.51 -10.18 -1.26
N GLU A 21 3.12 -10.46 -0.12
CA GLU A 21 4.57 -10.27 0.08
C GLU A 21 5.41 -11.14 -0.87
N LYS A 22 5.04 -12.41 -1.04
CA LYS A 22 5.69 -13.30 -2.03
C LYS A 22 5.55 -12.76 -3.45
N CYS A 23 4.37 -12.25 -3.82
CA CYS A 23 4.16 -11.63 -5.13
C CYS A 23 5.04 -10.40 -5.32
N PHE A 24 5.16 -9.54 -4.31
CA PHE A 24 6.00 -8.36 -4.37
C PHE A 24 7.48 -8.71 -4.55
N LEU A 25 7.99 -9.66 -3.75
CA LEU A 25 9.37 -10.15 -3.87
C LEU A 25 9.66 -10.79 -5.23
N ALA A 26 8.66 -11.39 -5.88
CA ALA A 26 8.75 -11.90 -7.24
C ALA A 26 8.66 -10.80 -8.33
N GLY A 27 8.60 -9.52 -7.95
CA GLY A 27 8.45 -8.38 -8.87
C GLY A 27 7.01 -8.15 -9.35
N ASN A 28 6.04 -8.94 -8.89
CA ASN A 28 4.63 -8.81 -9.27
C ASN A 28 3.89 -7.87 -8.30
N VAL A 29 4.12 -6.56 -8.46
CA VAL A 29 3.48 -5.50 -7.66
C VAL A 29 1.95 -5.51 -7.81
N TYR A 30 1.45 -5.76 -9.02
CA TYR A 30 0.01 -5.80 -9.28
C TYR A 30 -0.66 -6.95 -8.51
N GLY A 31 -0.06 -8.15 -8.53
CA GLY A 31 -0.52 -9.30 -7.77
C GLY A 31 -0.47 -9.05 -6.26
N ALA A 32 0.61 -8.44 -5.76
CA ALA A 32 0.73 -8.06 -4.35
C ALA A 32 -0.42 -7.16 -3.89
N ARG A 33 -0.75 -6.15 -4.71
CA ARG A 33 -1.86 -5.24 -4.46
C ARG A 33 -3.22 -5.95 -4.44
N GLN A 34 -3.49 -6.84 -5.39
CA GLN A 34 -4.75 -7.60 -5.46
C GLN A 34 -4.95 -8.51 -4.24
N TRP A 35 -3.88 -9.17 -3.79
CA TRP A 35 -3.92 -9.98 -2.57
C TRP A 35 -4.19 -9.13 -1.33
N MET A 36 -3.56 -7.96 -1.21
CA MET A 36 -3.84 -7.06 -0.08
C MET A 36 -5.25 -6.48 -0.11
N GLN A 37 -5.81 -6.19 -1.28
CA GLN A 37 -7.22 -5.78 -1.39
C GLN A 37 -8.16 -6.90 -0.92
N SER A 38 -7.84 -8.15 -1.23
CA SER A 38 -8.57 -9.31 -0.70
C SER A 38 -8.44 -9.42 0.81
N ALA A 39 -7.24 -9.22 1.37
CA ALA A 39 -7.02 -9.21 2.82
C ALA A 39 -7.84 -8.12 3.52
N LEU A 40 -7.89 -6.90 2.96
CA LEU A 40 -8.72 -5.79 3.43
C LEU A 40 -10.21 -6.13 3.46
N ARG A 41 -10.73 -6.79 2.41
CA ARG A 41 -12.13 -7.20 2.34
C ARG A 41 -12.50 -8.24 3.40
N LEU A 42 -11.56 -9.12 3.73
CA LEU A 42 -11.77 -10.18 4.72
C LEU A 42 -11.64 -9.66 6.15
N ALA A 43 -10.61 -8.85 6.42
CA ALA A 43 -10.32 -8.32 7.75
C ALA A 43 -9.78 -6.87 7.65
N PRO A 44 -10.67 -5.86 7.57
CA PRO A 44 -10.26 -4.47 7.46
C PRO A 44 -9.51 -3.95 8.71
N GLY A 45 -9.72 -4.59 9.86
CA GLY A 45 -9.06 -4.25 11.13
C GLY A 45 -7.69 -4.90 11.35
N LEU A 46 -7.17 -5.68 10.39
CA LEU A 46 -5.89 -6.35 10.57
C LEU A 46 -4.74 -5.32 10.69
N PRO A 47 -3.89 -5.40 11.73
CA PRO A 47 -2.85 -4.40 11.96
C PRO A 47 -1.80 -4.40 10.86
N GLY A 48 -1.31 -3.20 10.50
CA GLY A 48 -0.32 -3.02 9.44
C GLY A 48 -0.87 -3.01 8.01
N THR A 49 -2.16 -3.34 7.83
CA THR A 49 -2.77 -3.47 6.50
C THR A 49 -2.74 -2.17 5.72
N ALA A 50 -3.07 -1.04 6.36
CA ALA A 50 -3.05 0.27 5.72
C ALA A 50 -1.65 0.68 5.26
N GLN A 51 -0.62 0.39 6.06
CA GLN A 51 0.77 0.65 5.75
C GLN A 51 1.23 -0.15 4.53
N ILE A 52 0.97 -1.45 4.53
CA ILE A 52 1.37 -2.38 3.46
C ILE A 52 0.65 -2.02 2.15
N VAL A 53 -0.65 -1.74 2.23
CA VAL A 53 -1.45 -1.32 1.07
C VAL A 53 -0.91 -0.02 0.49
N ALA A 54 -0.62 0.98 1.33
CA ALA A 54 -0.04 2.24 0.88
C ALA A 54 1.30 2.02 0.16
N ALA A 55 2.17 1.13 0.68
CA ALA A 55 3.42 0.80 0.02
C ALA A 55 3.19 0.18 -1.37
N TYR A 56 2.31 -0.82 -1.49
CA TYR A 56 2.02 -1.43 -2.79
C TYR A 56 1.31 -0.48 -3.76
N ASP A 57 0.42 0.39 -3.28
CA ASP A 57 -0.25 1.40 -4.10
C ASP A 57 0.77 2.42 -4.68
N VAL A 58 1.73 2.86 -3.86
CA VAL A 58 2.85 3.73 -4.29
C VAL A 58 3.67 3.06 -5.39
N HIS A 59 4.08 1.80 -5.20
CA HIS A 59 4.82 1.04 -6.22
C HIS A 59 4.00 0.83 -7.49
N ALA A 60 2.72 0.51 -7.36
CA ALA A 60 1.84 0.31 -8.50
C ALA A 60 1.64 1.60 -9.29
N ALA A 61 1.45 2.73 -8.62
CA ALA A 61 1.33 4.04 -9.26
C ALA A 61 2.63 4.45 -9.98
N ALA A 62 3.78 4.20 -9.36
CA ALA A 62 5.08 4.48 -9.98
C ALA A 62 5.36 3.58 -11.19
N ALA A 63 4.90 2.32 -11.16
CA ALA A 63 5.09 1.36 -12.25
C ALA A 63 4.09 1.51 -13.40
N ALA A 64 2.96 2.20 -13.19
CA ALA A 64 1.88 2.30 -14.19
C ALA A 64 2.27 3.09 -15.45
N ARG A 65 3.25 3.99 -15.36
CA ARG A 65 3.71 4.82 -16.49
C ARG A 65 5.20 5.13 -16.38
N ARG A 66 5.85 5.38 -17.52
CA ARG A 66 7.20 5.96 -17.59
C ARG A 66 7.19 7.27 -18.40
N PRO A 67 7.60 8.42 -17.83
CA PRO A 67 7.99 8.63 -16.43
C PRO A 67 6.80 8.43 -15.45
N PRO A 68 7.08 8.15 -14.16
CA PRO A 68 6.06 7.98 -13.14
C PRO A 68 5.10 9.18 -13.06
N ASP A 69 3.84 8.91 -12.77
CA ASP A 69 2.90 9.95 -12.40
C ASP A 69 3.03 10.25 -10.90
N TRP A 70 3.79 11.29 -10.56
CA TRP A 70 4.07 11.67 -9.18
C TRP A 70 2.81 12.07 -8.40
N TYR A 71 1.77 12.60 -9.06
CA TYR A 71 0.49 12.85 -8.42
C TYR A 71 -0.18 11.52 -8.05
N ALA A 72 -0.19 10.54 -8.96
CA ALA A 72 -0.72 9.21 -8.67
C ALA A 72 0.07 8.51 -7.56
N VAL A 73 1.40 8.67 -7.51
CA VAL A 73 2.26 8.17 -6.42
C VAL A 73 1.85 8.76 -5.07
N LEU A 74 1.48 10.04 -5.05
CA LEU A 74 0.94 10.70 -3.85
C LEU A 74 -0.54 10.38 -3.56
N GLY A 75 -1.18 9.55 -4.38
CA GLY A 75 -2.61 9.24 -4.28
C GLY A 75 -3.53 10.41 -4.68
N LEU A 76 -3.00 11.39 -5.40
CA LEU A 76 -3.71 12.58 -5.87
C LEU A 76 -4.21 12.38 -7.30
N ARG A 77 -5.32 13.04 -7.64
CA ARG A 77 -5.93 12.99 -8.98
C ARG A 77 -6.23 14.41 -9.47
N PRO A 78 -5.46 14.92 -10.44
CA PRO A 78 -5.76 16.19 -11.10
C PRO A 78 -7.07 16.14 -11.92
N PRO A 79 -7.70 17.29 -12.26
CA PRO A 79 -7.29 18.67 -11.95
C PRO A 79 -7.75 19.14 -10.56
N GLY A 80 -7.22 20.29 -10.10
CA GLY A 80 -7.64 20.94 -8.85
C GLY A 80 -6.84 20.57 -7.60
N VAL A 81 -5.69 19.90 -7.77
CA VAL A 81 -4.75 19.59 -6.68
C VAL A 81 -3.96 20.85 -6.32
N THR A 82 -4.01 21.26 -5.06
CA THR A 82 -3.23 22.41 -4.55
C THR A 82 -1.87 21.96 -3.98
N HIS A 83 -0.94 22.90 -3.82
CA HIS A 83 0.34 22.63 -3.16
C HIS A 83 0.15 22.12 -1.71
N ASP A 84 -0.85 22.64 -0.99
CA ASP A 84 -1.18 22.14 0.35
C ASP A 84 -1.70 20.70 0.35
N ASP A 85 -2.42 20.28 -0.69
CA ASP A 85 -2.83 18.89 -0.86
C ASP A 85 -1.63 17.98 -1.10
N VAL A 86 -0.70 18.39 -1.96
CA VAL A 86 0.57 17.67 -2.19
C VAL A 86 1.32 17.50 -0.87
N LYS A 87 1.50 18.59 -0.11
CA LYS A 87 2.22 18.59 1.16
C LYS A 87 1.56 17.68 2.21
N ARG A 88 0.23 17.72 2.28
CA ARG A 88 -0.57 16.91 3.21
C ARG A 88 -0.46 15.42 2.87
N HIS A 89 -0.59 15.06 1.59
CA HIS A 89 -0.52 13.68 1.14
C HIS A 89 0.89 13.12 1.24
N HIS A 90 1.92 13.90 0.89
CA HIS A 90 3.32 13.53 1.05
C HIS A 90 3.63 13.18 2.51
N ARG A 91 3.33 14.08 3.47
CA ARG A 91 3.55 13.83 4.90
C ARG A 91 2.81 12.58 5.39
N ARG A 92 1.55 12.43 4.99
CA ARG A 92 0.74 11.25 5.34
C ARG A 92 1.37 9.96 4.82
N LEU A 93 1.79 9.94 3.56
CA LEU A 93 2.39 8.76 2.95
C LEU A 93 3.74 8.43 3.58
N CYS A 94 4.62 9.42 3.82
CA CYS A 94 5.88 9.20 4.53
C CYS A 94 5.67 8.47 5.86
N LEU A 95 4.65 8.84 6.63
CA LEU A 95 4.33 8.17 7.91
C LEU A 95 3.76 6.77 7.73
N LEU A 96 3.00 6.52 6.66
CA LEU A 96 2.39 5.21 6.37
C LEU A 96 3.39 4.20 5.80
N VAL A 97 4.30 4.65 4.94
CA VAL A 97 5.26 3.78 4.25
C VAL A 97 6.62 3.73 4.94
N HIS A 98 6.80 4.43 6.07
CA HIS A 98 8.06 4.43 6.80
C HIS A 98 8.49 3.00 7.18
N PRO A 99 9.74 2.58 6.91
CA PRO A 99 10.18 1.20 7.13
C PRO A 99 10.12 0.75 8.59
N ASP A 100 10.30 1.66 9.55
CA ASP A 100 10.15 1.38 10.99
C ASP A 100 8.73 0.88 11.37
N LYS A 101 7.69 1.38 10.67
CA LYS A 101 6.28 1.10 11.01
C LYS A 101 5.60 0.18 10.00
N ASN A 102 6.23 -0.06 8.85
CA ASN A 102 5.69 -0.88 7.79
C ASN A 102 6.53 -2.15 7.65
N PRO A 103 5.98 -3.31 8.06
CA PRO A 103 6.73 -4.57 8.06
C PRO A 103 6.94 -5.18 6.67
N SER A 104 6.43 -4.57 5.59
CA SER A 104 6.57 -5.12 4.24
C SER A 104 7.92 -4.79 3.62
N ALA A 105 8.45 -5.73 2.84
CA ALA A 105 9.61 -5.50 1.97
C ALA A 105 9.43 -4.32 0.98
N ALA A 106 8.19 -3.90 0.71
CA ALA A 106 7.90 -2.75 -0.14
C ALA A 106 8.13 -1.39 0.52
N ALA A 107 8.27 -1.33 1.85
CA ALA A 107 8.31 -0.09 2.62
C ALA A 107 9.44 0.85 2.18
N ASP A 108 10.68 0.37 2.15
CA ASP A 108 11.85 1.17 1.76
C ASP A 108 11.72 1.74 0.34
N GLY A 109 11.28 0.91 -0.60
CA GLY A 109 11.08 1.32 -1.98
C GLY A 109 9.96 2.36 -2.11
N ALA A 110 8.86 2.16 -1.38
CA ALA A 110 7.74 3.08 -1.39
C ALA A 110 8.13 4.42 -0.75
N PHE A 111 8.89 4.42 0.35
CA PHE A 111 9.37 5.62 0.99
C PHE A 111 10.22 6.48 0.05
N LYS A 112 11.16 5.85 -0.68
CA LYS A 112 11.99 6.53 -1.69
C LYS A 112 11.14 7.13 -2.82
N LEU A 113 10.12 6.41 -3.30
CA LEU A 113 9.21 6.92 -4.33
C LEU A 113 8.40 8.12 -3.84
N VAL A 114 7.91 8.08 -2.60
CA VAL A 114 7.19 9.21 -1.99
C VAL A 114 8.11 10.41 -1.82
N GLN A 115 9.35 10.21 -1.36
CA GLN A 115 10.34 11.29 -1.25
C GLN A 115 10.68 11.92 -2.61
N ALA A 116 10.69 11.14 -3.69
CA ALA A 116 10.95 11.65 -5.04
C ALA A 116 9.76 12.42 -5.63
N ALA A 117 8.56 12.30 -5.06
CA ALA A 117 7.35 12.97 -5.51
C ALA A 117 7.17 14.39 -4.94
N TRP A 118 8.13 14.87 -4.15
CA TRP A 118 8.18 16.21 -3.55
C TRP A 118 9.44 16.95 -4.02
#